data_AF-A0A2N3AZS8-F1
#
_entry.id   AF-A0A2N3AZS8-F1
#
_cell.length_a   1.000
_cell.length_b   1.000
_cell.length_c   1.000
_cell.angle_alpha   90.00
_cell.angle_beta   90.00
_cell.angle_gamma   90.00
#
_symmetry.space_group_name_H-M   'P 1'
#
loop_
_entity.id
_entity.type
_entity.pdbx_description
1 polymer ?
#
loop_
_entity_poly.entity_id
_entity_poly.type
_entity_poly.pdbx_seq_one_letter_code
_entity_poly.pdbx_strand_id
1 'polypeptide(L)'
;MASILTNNGAITALQTLRTINQNLATTQGEVATGKRVATAKDNAAFFAISSVMQSDVNGFKAISDTLALGDATVAVARSGAETVTGLLNDLKGRVVAAQEANVDRTKIQADAVELRNSTIATVDASQFNGLNFLKNVVNDPT
;
A
#
# COMPACT_ATOMS: atom_id res chain seq x y z
N MET A 1 -9.31 -32.52 61.52
CA MET A 1 -8.33 -33.16 62.42
C MET A 1 -7.07 -33.44 61.64
N ALA A 2 -5.92 -32.91 62.07
CA ALA A 2 -4.62 -33.29 61.54
C ALA A 2 -4.20 -34.59 62.24
N SER A 3 -3.98 -35.66 61.47
CA SER A 3 -3.28 -36.83 61.95
C SER A 3 -1.79 -36.59 61.77
N ILE A 4 -0.94 -37.17 62.63
CA ILE A 4 0.53 -37.08 62.54
C ILE A 4 1.04 -37.46 61.14
N LEU A 5 0.32 -38.33 60.43
CA LEU A 5 0.67 -38.82 59.09
C LEU A 5 -0.06 -38.13 57.94
N THR A 6 -1.16 -37.42 58.18
CA THR A 6 -1.88 -36.69 57.12
C THR A 6 -2.51 -35.41 57.65
N ASN A 7 -2.10 -34.29 57.05
CA ASN A 7 -2.63 -32.97 57.36
C ASN A 7 -3.44 -32.47 56.17
N ASN A 8 -4.76 -32.71 56.21
CA ASN A 8 -5.66 -32.31 55.14
C ASN A 8 -5.63 -30.79 54.90
N GLY A 9 -5.46 -29.97 55.94
CA GLY A 9 -5.35 -28.51 55.80
C GLY A 9 -4.09 -28.08 55.04
N ALA A 10 -2.95 -28.74 55.28
CA ALA A 10 -1.73 -28.51 54.52
C ALA A 10 -1.86 -28.97 53.06
N ILE A 11 -2.61 -30.05 52.79
CA ILE A 11 -2.89 -30.53 51.42
C ILE A 11 -3.78 -29.53 50.66
N THR A 12 -4.83 -28.99 51.30
CA THR A 12 -5.67 -27.96 50.69
C THR A 12 -4.88 -26.67 50.43
N ALA A 13 -4.05 -26.24 51.38
CA ALA A 13 -3.18 -25.08 51.19
C ALA A 13 -2.18 -25.29 50.03
N LEU A 14 -1.61 -26.50 49.90
CA LEU A 14 -0.73 -26.85 48.79
C LEU A 14 -1.47 -26.89 47.44
N GLN A 15 -2.71 -27.35 47.41
CA GLN A 15 -3.56 -27.28 46.21
C GLN A 15 -3.80 -25.83 45.80
N THR A 16 -4.19 -24.97 46.75
CA THR A 16 -4.37 -23.53 46.50
C THR A 16 -3.07 -22.88 46.01
N LEU A 17 -1.93 -23.20 46.62
CA LEU A 17 -0.62 -22.67 46.22
C LEU A 17 -0.23 -23.11 44.79
N ARG A 18 -0.52 -24.35 44.41
CA ARG A 18 -0.31 -24.86 43.05
C ARG A 18 -1.20 -24.12 42.04
N THR A 19 -2.46 -23.89 42.36
CA THR A 19 -3.37 -23.11 41.52
C THR A 19 -2.89 -21.67 41.35
N ILE A 20 -2.47 -21.01 42.43
CA ILE A 20 -1.92 -19.64 42.37
C ILE A 20 -0.66 -19.59 41.49
N ASN A 21 0.27 -20.55 41.64
CA ASN A 21 1.47 -20.60 40.81
C ASN A 21 1.15 -20.84 39.33
N GLN A 22 0.17 -21.70 39.02
CA GLN A 22 -0.28 -21.90 37.64
C GLN A 22 -0.87 -20.62 37.05
N ASN A 23 -1.75 -19.94 37.78
CA ASN A 23 -2.33 -18.67 37.34
C ASN A 23 -1.26 -17.58 37.14
N LEU A 24 -0.28 -17.50 38.04
CA LEU A 24 0.84 -16.56 37.93
C LEU A 24 1.68 -16.83 36.67
N ALA A 25 1.97 -18.10 36.36
CA ALA A 25 2.70 -18.46 35.14
C ALA A 25 1.93 -18.07 33.87
N THR A 26 0.62 -18.26 33.84
CA THR A 26 -0.23 -17.81 32.72
C THR A 26 -0.21 -16.30 32.57
N THR A 27 -0.43 -15.54 33.65
CA THR A 27 -0.38 -14.07 33.61
C THR A 27 0.99 -13.56 33.19
N GLN A 28 2.08 -14.18 33.66
CA GLN A 28 3.43 -13.83 33.19
C GLN A 28 3.61 -14.07 31.69
N GLY A 29 3.05 -15.15 31.15
CA GLY A 29 3.04 -15.43 29.71
C GLY A 29 2.24 -14.40 28.91
N GLU A 30 1.08 -13.98 29.41
CA GLU A 30 0.27 -12.93 28.79
C GLU A 30 0.99 -11.57 28.81
N VAL A 31 1.65 -11.22 29.92
CA VAL A 31 2.44 -9.98 30.04
C VAL A 31 3.64 -9.99 29.11
N ALA A 32 4.34 -11.13 28.99
CA ALA A 32 5.52 -11.25 28.13
C ALA A 32 5.16 -11.20 26.63
N THR A 33 4.05 -11.82 26.24
CA THR A 33 3.62 -11.86 24.82
C THR A 33 2.72 -10.68 24.44
N GLY A 34 2.14 -9.98 25.42
CA GLY A 34 1.08 -9.00 25.22
C GLY A 34 -0.23 -9.59 24.69
N LYS A 35 -0.35 -10.93 24.62
CA LYS A 35 -1.49 -11.64 24.04
C LYS A 35 -2.17 -12.50 25.10
N ARG A 36 -3.49 -12.37 25.20
CA ARG A 36 -4.34 -13.23 26.04
C ARG A 36 -4.41 -14.68 25.54
N VAL A 37 -4.17 -14.90 24.25
CA VAL A 37 -4.09 -16.24 23.62
C VAL A 37 -2.82 -16.26 22.80
N ALA A 38 -1.75 -16.81 23.36
CA ALA A 38 -0.45 -16.85 22.70
C ALA A 38 -0.31 -18.09 21.81
N THR A 39 -0.92 -19.21 22.20
CA THR A 39 -0.78 -20.49 21.51
C THR A 39 -2.14 -21.12 21.19
N ALA A 40 -2.16 -22.02 20.20
CA ALA A 40 -3.34 -22.83 19.89
C ALA A 40 -3.79 -23.74 21.05
N LYS A 41 -2.93 -23.97 22.05
CA LYS A 41 -3.28 -24.73 23.25
C LYS A 41 -4.17 -23.93 24.21
N ASP A 42 -4.04 -22.60 24.22
CA ASP A 42 -4.80 -21.73 25.12
C ASP A 42 -6.23 -21.54 24.60
N ASN A 43 -6.37 -21.34 23.28
CA ASN A 43 -7.66 -21.34 22.60
C ASN A 43 -7.49 -21.52 21.09
N ALA A 44 -7.69 -22.73 20.58
CA ALA A 44 -7.50 -23.05 19.17
C ALA A 44 -8.39 -22.22 18.23
N ALA A 45 -9.64 -21.96 18.60
CA ALA A 45 -10.59 -21.23 17.76
C ALA A 45 -10.19 -19.74 17.63
N PHE A 46 -9.91 -19.07 18.76
CA PHE A 46 -9.49 -17.66 18.73
C PHE A 46 -8.08 -17.49 18.13
N PHE A 47 -7.18 -18.44 18.37
CA PHE A 47 -5.86 -18.44 17.74
C PHE A 47 -5.96 -18.58 16.21
N ALA A 48 -6.81 -19.47 15.71
CA ALA A 48 -7.03 -19.62 14.27
C ALA A 48 -7.64 -18.35 13.65
N ILE A 49 -8.69 -17.79 14.25
CA ILE A 49 -9.34 -16.56 13.75
C ILE A 49 -8.35 -15.38 13.76
N SER A 50 -7.61 -15.18 14.86
CA SER A 50 -6.61 -14.10 14.94
C SER A 50 -5.44 -14.28 13.97
N SER A 51 -5.03 -15.51 13.68
CA SER A 51 -3.99 -15.79 12.68
C SER A 51 -4.48 -15.48 11.26
N VAL A 52 -5.74 -15.81 10.95
CA VAL A 52 -6.37 -15.44 9.66
C VAL A 52 -6.48 -13.92 9.57
N MET A 53 -7.02 -13.25 10.58
CA MET A 53 -7.11 -11.78 10.60
C MET A 53 -5.74 -11.11 10.47
N GLN A 54 -4.69 -11.68 11.08
CA GLN A 54 -3.32 -11.16 10.93
C GLN A 54 -2.81 -11.33 9.49
N SER A 55 -3.12 -12.45 8.84
CA SER A 55 -2.83 -12.66 7.43
C SER A 55 -3.59 -11.67 6.55
N ASP A 56 -4.86 -11.41 6.85
CA ASP A 56 -5.69 -10.44 6.13
C ASP A 56 -5.13 -9.02 6.26
N VAL A 57 -4.69 -8.61 7.46
CA VAL A 57 -4.03 -7.30 7.67
C VAL A 57 -2.76 -7.17 6.83
N ASN A 58 -1.96 -8.24 6.75
CA ASN A 58 -0.76 -8.23 5.90
C ASN A 58 -1.13 -8.14 4.42
N GLY A 59 -2.19 -8.86 3.99
CA GLY A 59 -2.73 -8.76 2.63
C GLY A 59 -3.24 -7.36 2.31
N PHE A 60 -4.00 -6.73 3.21
CA PHE A 60 -4.47 -5.36 3.05
C PHE A 60 -3.35 -4.35 3.02
N LYS A 61 -2.27 -4.56 3.78
CA LYS A 61 -1.09 -3.71 3.70
C LYS A 61 -0.43 -3.79 2.32
N ALA A 62 -0.23 -5.00 1.80
CA ALA A 62 0.31 -5.17 0.45
C ALA A 62 -0.60 -4.54 -0.62
N ILE A 63 -1.93 -4.73 -0.52
CA ILE A 63 -2.89 -4.10 -1.41
C ILE A 63 -2.81 -2.57 -1.31
N SER A 64 -2.73 -2.03 -0.10
CA SER A 64 -2.60 -0.59 0.14
C SER A 64 -1.34 -0.02 -0.50
N ASP A 65 -0.21 -0.72 -0.38
CA ASP A 65 1.05 -0.30 -1.00
C ASP A 65 0.94 -0.32 -2.54
N THR A 66 0.29 -1.33 -3.12
CA THR A 66 0.04 -1.39 -4.57
C THR A 66 -0.93 -0.32 -5.05
N LEU A 67 -1.97 0.00 -4.27
CA LEU A 67 -2.92 1.05 -4.59
C LEU A 67 -2.26 2.43 -4.52
N ALA A 68 -1.41 2.67 -3.52
CA ALA A 68 -0.61 3.89 -3.42
C ALA A 68 0.34 4.05 -4.61
N LEU A 69 0.97 2.96 -5.06
CA LEU A 69 1.77 2.96 -6.29
C LEU A 69 0.92 3.30 -7.52
N GLY A 70 -0.27 2.70 -7.64
CA GLY A 70 -1.22 2.98 -8.71
C GLY A 70 -1.66 4.44 -8.73
N ASP A 71 -2.02 4.99 -7.56
CA ASP A 71 -2.43 6.39 -7.40
C ASP A 71 -1.31 7.36 -7.81
N ALA A 72 -0.08 7.10 -7.35
CA ALA A 72 1.09 7.89 -7.76
C ALA A 72 1.34 7.84 -9.29
N THR A 73 1.18 6.65 -9.90
CA THR A 73 1.35 6.47 -11.35
C THR A 73 0.26 7.23 -12.13
N VAL A 74 -1.00 7.19 -11.66
CA VAL A 74 -2.11 7.94 -12.26
C VAL A 74 -1.94 9.45 -12.07
N ALA A 75 -1.44 9.90 -10.92
CA ALA A 75 -1.16 11.32 -10.67
C ALA A 75 -0.10 11.86 -11.64
N VAL A 76 0.99 11.11 -11.87
CA VAL A 76 2.01 11.47 -12.87
C VAL A 76 1.42 11.52 -14.27
N ALA A 77 0.62 10.51 -14.64
CA ALA A 77 -0.05 10.49 -15.94
C ALA A 77 -1.01 11.68 -16.11
N ARG A 78 -1.78 12.04 -15.08
CA ARG A 78 -2.67 13.20 -15.11
C ARG A 78 -1.88 14.49 -15.31
N SER A 79 -0.81 14.71 -14.56
CA SER A 79 0.03 15.90 -14.70
C SER A 79 0.67 16.00 -16.09
N GLY A 80 1.13 14.86 -16.64
CA GLY A 80 1.61 14.79 -18.02
C GLY A 80 0.50 15.13 -19.03
N ALA A 81 -0.71 14.61 -18.86
CA ALA A 81 -1.86 14.91 -19.73
C ALA A 81 -2.29 16.38 -19.68
N GLU A 82 -2.28 17.01 -18.50
CA GLU A 82 -2.54 18.44 -18.34
C GLU A 82 -1.49 19.28 -19.09
N THR A 83 -0.22 18.91 -18.99
CA THR A 83 0.89 19.57 -19.69
C THR A 83 0.78 19.41 -21.21
N VAL A 84 0.49 18.20 -21.68
CA VAL A 84 0.23 17.90 -23.10
C VAL A 84 -0.94 18.73 -23.63
N THR A 85 -2.01 18.87 -22.85
CA THR A 85 -3.17 19.69 -23.22
C THR A 85 -2.79 21.16 -23.37
N GLY A 86 -1.93 21.69 -22.47
CA GLY A 86 -1.38 23.04 -22.59
C GLY A 86 -0.58 23.24 -23.88
N LEU A 87 0.36 22.33 -24.18
CA LEU A 87 1.16 22.38 -25.41
C LEU A 87 0.31 22.29 -26.67
N LEU A 88 -0.77 21.49 -26.66
CA LEU A 88 -1.71 21.40 -27.77
C LEU A 88 -2.55 22.67 -27.96
N ASN A 89 -2.88 23.38 -26.88
CA ASN A 89 -3.54 24.69 -26.97
C ASN A 89 -2.60 25.74 -27.58
N ASP A 90 -1.33 25.75 -27.19
CA ASP A 90 -0.33 26.64 -27.78
C ASP A 90 -0.11 26.33 -29.27
N LEU A 91 -0.06 25.04 -29.63
CA LEU A 91 0.00 24.59 -31.02
C LEU A 91 -1.21 25.09 -31.83
N LYS A 92 -2.42 24.98 -31.27
CA LYS A 92 -3.64 25.51 -31.88
C LYS A 92 -3.54 27.02 -32.10
N GLY A 93 -3.05 27.77 -31.10
CA GLY A 93 -2.82 29.21 -31.22
C GLY A 93 -1.90 29.58 -32.37
N ARG A 94 -0.76 28.88 -32.51
CA ARG A 94 0.18 29.07 -33.62
C ARG A 94 -0.44 28.73 -34.98
N VAL A 95 -1.21 27.64 -35.06
CA VAL A 95 -1.90 27.24 -36.30
C VAL A 95 -2.97 28.25 -36.72
N VAL A 96 -3.69 28.84 -35.76
CA VAL A 96 -4.66 29.92 -36.05
C VAL A 96 -3.93 31.17 -36.53
N ALA A 97 -2.82 31.55 -35.88
CA ALA A 97 -1.99 32.68 -36.33
C ALA A 97 -1.46 32.48 -37.76
N ALA A 98 -1.19 31.23 -38.18
CA ALA A 98 -0.77 30.89 -39.54
C ALA A 98 -1.83 31.17 -40.63
N GLN A 99 -3.10 31.35 -40.26
CA GLN A 99 -4.21 31.61 -41.19
C GLN A 99 -4.28 33.08 -41.62
N GLU A 100 -3.57 33.99 -40.94
CA GLU A 100 -3.53 35.41 -41.32
C GLU A 100 -2.77 35.63 -42.64
N ALA A 101 -3.12 36.68 -43.38
CA ALA A 101 -2.61 36.90 -44.74
C ALA A 101 -1.14 37.39 -44.82
N ASN A 102 -0.57 37.88 -43.71
CA ASN A 102 0.75 38.54 -43.67
C ASN A 102 1.81 37.77 -42.84
N VAL A 103 1.63 36.47 -42.61
CA VAL A 103 2.53 35.69 -41.75
C VAL A 103 3.41 34.72 -42.53
N ASP A 104 4.62 34.49 -42.00
CA ASP A 104 5.55 33.50 -42.53
C ASP A 104 5.16 32.09 -42.07
N ARG A 105 4.41 31.40 -42.94
CA ARG A 105 3.91 30.04 -42.68
C ARG A 105 5.03 29.01 -42.51
N THR A 106 6.22 29.24 -43.06
CA THR A 106 7.33 28.29 -42.94
C THR A 106 7.92 28.27 -41.53
N LYS A 107 8.07 29.46 -40.90
CA LYS A 107 8.49 29.57 -39.51
C LYS A 107 7.46 29.02 -38.54
N ILE A 108 6.18 29.31 -38.75
CA ILE A 108 5.11 28.78 -37.90
C ILE A 108 5.02 27.25 -38.00
N GLN A 109 5.24 26.68 -39.19
CA GLN A 109 5.32 25.23 -39.36
C GLN A 109 6.51 24.62 -38.61
N ALA A 110 7.68 25.26 -38.62
CA ALA A 110 8.85 24.80 -37.87
C ALA A 110 8.58 24.81 -36.35
N ASP A 111 7.99 25.89 -35.84
CA ASP A 111 7.59 26.01 -34.44
C ASP A 111 6.52 24.98 -34.04
N ALA A 112 5.55 24.71 -34.93
CA ALA A 112 4.52 23.70 -34.72
C ALA A 112 5.11 22.27 -34.66
N VAL A 113 6.15 22.01 -35.45
CA VAL A 113 6.89 20.73 -35.40
C VAL A 113 7.68 20.63 -34.10
N GLU A 114 8.32 21.71 -33.64
CA GLU A 114 9.03 21.73 -32.36
C GLU A 114 8.09 21.50 -31.18
N LEU A 115 6.93 22.18 -31.14
CA LEU A 115 5.91 21.95 -30.12
C LEU A 115 5.39 20.51 -30.12
N ARG A 116 5.16 19.93 -31.29
CA ARG A 116 4.79 18.50 -31.41
C ARG A 116 5.88 17.61 -30.80
N ASN A 117 7.14 17.86 -31.13
CA ASN A 117 8.26 17.07 -30.60
C ASN A 117 8.39 17.22 -29.08
N SER A 118 8.16 18.42 -28.54
CA SER A 118 8.11 18.69 -27.11
C SER A 118 6.94 17.96 -26.42
N THR A 119 5.77 17.89 -27.06
CA THR A 119 4.64 17.08 -26.59
C THR A 119 5.00 15.59 -26.52
N ILE A 120 5.64 15.05 -27.55
CA ILE A 120 6.10 13.64 -27.57
C ILE A 120 7.12 13.40 -26.45
N ALA A 121 8.09 14.31 -26.29
CA ALA A 121 9.09 14.23 -25.22
C ALA A 121 8.46 14.27 -23.83
N THR A 122 7.41 15.09 -23.63
CA THR A 122 6.68 15.19 -22.36
C THR A 122 5.87 13.93 -22.09
N VAL A 123 5.23 13.35 -23.12
CA VAL A 123 4.55 12.05 -23.03
C VAL A 123 5.56 10.97 -22.64
N ASP A 124 6.73 10.91 -23.27
CA ASP A 124 7.76 9.92 -22.95
C ASP A 124 8.35 10.10 -21.54
N ALA A 125 8.53 11.34 -21.08
CA ALA A 125 9.04 11.65 -19.75
C ALA A 125 8.04 11.37 -18.62
N SER A 126 6.73 11.28 -18.92
CA SER A 126 5.66 11.03 -17.95
C SER A 126 5.58 9.55 -17.53
N GLN A 127 6.73 8.96 -17.18
CA GLN A 127 6.82 7.60 -16.67
C GLN A 127 6.96 7.59 -15.14
N PHE A 128 6.31 6.62 -14.50
CA PHE A 128 6.52 6.32 -13.10
C PHE A 128 6.85 4.84 -12.94
N ASN A 129 8.02 4.55 -12.37
CA ASN A 129 8.53 3.19 -12.18
C ASN A 129 8.53 2.33 -13.47
N GLY A 130 8.81 2.94 -14.63
CA GLY A 130 8.83 2.27 -15.94
C GLY A 130 7.47 2.08 -16.62
N LEU A 131 6.37 2.41 -15.93
CA LEU A 131 5.02 2.41 -16.48
C LEU A 131 4.65 3.83 -16.94
N ASN A 132 4.07 3.93 -18.14
CA ASN A 132 3.62 5.18 -18.73
C ASN A 132 2.20 4.99 -19.26
N PHE A 133 1.21 5.60 -18.61
CA PHE A 133 -0.19 5.51 -19.01
C PHE A 133 -0.57 6.43 -20.18
N LEU A 134 0.29 7.39 -20.54
CA LEU A 134 0.06 8.31 -21.67
C LEU A 134 0.55 7.73 -22.99
N LYS A 135 1.40 6.72 -22.93
CA LYS A 135 1.90 5.99 -24.09
C LYS A 135 1.13 4.69 -24.22
N ASN A 136 0.61 4.41 -25.42
CA ASN A 136 0.07 3.09 -25.74
C ASN A 136 1.21 2.09 -25.94
N VAL A 137 2.03 1.86 -24.91
CA VAL A 137 2.82 0.63 -24.84
C VAL A 137 2.12 -0.22 -23.81
N VAL A 138 1.30 -1.14 -24.30
CA VAL A 138 0.89 -2.32 -23.54
C VAL A 138 2.17 -3.15 -23.33
N ASN A 139 3.03 -2.70 -22.41
CA ASN A 139 3.99 -3.57 -21.75
C ASN A 139 3.24 -4.19 -20.57
N ASP A 140 2.25 -5.01 -20.91
CA ASP A 140 1.80 -6.06 -20.03
C ASP A 140 2.79 -7.21 -20.27
N PRO A 141 3.78 -7.44 -19.38
CA PRO A 141 4.54 -8.67 -19.46
C PRO A 141 3.58 -9.77 -19.02
N THR A 142 3.03 -10.52 -19.98
CA THR A 142 2.65 -11.91 -19.70
C THR A 142 3.82 -12.65 -19.07
#